data_AF-A0A7C6T6N2-F1
#
_entry.id   AF-A0A7C6T6N2-F1
#
_cell.length_a   1.000
_cell.length_b   1.000
_cell.length_c   1.000
_cell.angle_alpha   90.00
_cell.angle_beta   90.00
_cell.angle_gamma   90.00
#
_symmetry.space_group_name_H-M   'P 1'
#
loop_
_entity.id
_entity.type
_entity.pdbx_description
1 polymer ?
#
loop_
_entity_poly.entity_id
_entity_poly.type
_entity_poly.pdbx_seq_one_letter_code
_entity_poly.pdbx_strand_id
1 'polypeptide(L)'
;GILRMIYGSEALQEMAESRMLDIDPVLSTLLFFSVFAFFAKFWTHGGQTLGMQVWNIRVQNVDGSAIDVWQALLRFLIAIFAWLPAGLGFLWMLFDKQQRTWSDMYSGSEVVQLPKNIHKK
;
A
#
# COMPACT_ATOMS: atom_id res chain seq x y z
N GLY A 1 4.73 -36.98 17.74
CA GLY A 1 4.71 -36.79 16.26
C GLY A 1 6.12 -36.90 15.73
N ILE A 2 6.28 -37.29 14.46
CA ILE A 2 7.57 -37.61 13.81
C ILE A 2 8.64 -36.52 14.04
N LEU A 3 8.25 -35.25 14.02
CA LEU A 3 9.14 -34.11 14.30
C LEU A 3 9.77 -34.13 15.71
N ARG A 4 9.05 -34.59 16.74
CA ARG A 4 9.58 -34.73 18.11
C ARG A 4 10.65 -35.81 18.24
N MET A 5 10.61 -36.83 17.38
CA MET A 5 11.56 -37.96 17.40
C MET A 5 12.88 -37.59 16.71
N ILE A 6 12.86 -36.64 15.78
CA ILE A 6 14.03 -36.21 15.00
C ILE A 6 14.78 -35.05 15.68
N TYR A 7 14.05 -34.06 16.21
CA TYR A 7 14.65 -32.83 16.75
C TYR A 7 14.74 -32.80 18.29
N GLY A 8 14.02 -33.67 18.99
CA GLY A 8 13.90 -33.61 20.45
C GLY A 8 12.92 -32.54 20.92
N SER A 9 12.33 -32.72 22.11
CA SER A 9 11.36 -31.78 22.67
C SER A 9 11.98 -30.43 23.04
N GLU A 10 13.24 -30.43 23.47
CA GLU A 10 13.95 -29.22 23.89
C GLU A 10 14.23 -28.29 22.71
N ALA A 11 14.72 -28.80 21.57
CA ALA A 11 14.95 -27.99 20.37
C ALA A 11 13.64 -27.43 19.78
N LEU A 12 12.55 -28.21 19.82
CA LEU A 12 11.24 -27.71 19.38
C LEU A 12 10.67 -26.64 20.31
N GLN A 13 10.98 -26.73 21.60
CA GLN A 13 10.56 -25.76 22.59
C GLN A 13 11.43 -24.49 22.52
N GLU A 14 12.72 -24.63 22.24
CA GLU A 14 13.63 -23.53 21.92
C GLU A 14 13.23 -22.79 20.65
N MET A 15 12.85 -23.50 19.57
CA MET A 15 12.30 -22.89 18.35
C MET A 15 10.96 -22.16 18.60
N ALA A 16 10.13 -22.69 19.50
CA ALA A 16 8.85 -22.07 19.87
C ALA A 16 9.00 -20.91 20.89
N GLU A 17 10.06 -20.94 21.69
CA GLU A 17 10.43 -19.91 22.68
C GLU A 17 11.28 -18.79 22.05
N SER A 18 12.01 -19.08 20.96
CA SER A 18 12.80 -18.14 20.17
C SER A 18 11.94 -17.21 19.31
N ARG A 19 10.78 -16.75 19.82
CA ARG A 19 9.77 -15.86 19.23
C ARG A 19 10.30 -14.48 18.82
N MET A 20 11.50 -14.37 18.30
CA MET A 20 12.11 -13.11 17.95
C MET A 20 11.89 -12.71 16.50
N LEU A 21 11.57 -13.61 15.55
CA LEU A 21 11.19 -13.25 14.17
C LEU A 21 10.43 -14.38 13.42
N ASP A 22 9.31 -14.89 13.94
CA ASP A 22 8.41 -15.77 13.16
C ASP A 22 7.58 -14.96 12.15
N ILE A 23 8.26 -14.33 11.19
CA ILE A 23 7.61 -13.77 10.01
C ILE A 23 7.40 -14.93 9.05
N ASP A 24 6.24 -15.60 9.14
CA ASP A 24 5.87 -16.66 8.21
C ASP A 24 5.93 -16.12 6.76
N PRO A 25 6.87 -16.57 5.92
CA PRO A 25 7.06 -16.03 4.58
C PRO A 25 5.82 -16.20 3.70
N VAL A 26 5.03 -17.26 3.94
CA VAL A 26 3.78 -17.50 3.20
C VAL A 26 2.75 -16.48 3.59
N LEU A 27 2.55 -16.28 4.91
CA LEU A 27 1.61 -15.27 5.41
C LEU A 27 2.00 -13.87 4.95
N SER A 28 3.28 -13.49 5.04
CA SER A 28 3.76 -12.17 4.59
C SER A 28 3.56 -11.94 3.10
N THR A 29 3.83 -12.97 2.28
CA THR A 29 3.60 -12.90 0.84
C THR A 29 2.11 -12.74 0.54
N LEU A 30 1.26 -13.53 1.18
CA LEU A 30 -0.19 -13.43 1.04
C LEU A 30 -0.72 -12.05 1.47
N LEU A 31 -0.23 -11.51 2.59
CA LEU A 31 -0.60 -10.17 3.07
C LEU A 31 -0.16 -9.09 2.08
N PHE A 32 1.08 -9.15 1.60
CA PHE A 32 1.60 -8.18 0.63
C PHE A 32 0.72 -8.13 -0.63
N PHE A 33 0.43 -9.28 -1.22
CA PHE A 33 -0.43 -9.35 -2.41
C PHE A 33 -1.88 -8.99 -2.11
N SER A 34 -2.42 -9.35 -0.95
CA SER A 34 -3.78 -8.97 -0.54
C SER A 34 -3.93 -7.45 -0.41
N VAL A 35 -2.96 -6.79 0.24
CA VAL A 35 -2.93 -5.33 0.38
C VAL A 35 -2.77 -4.66 -0.98
N PHE A 36 -1.85 -5.15 -1.82
CA PHE A 36 -1.69 -4.64 -3.18
C PHE A 36 -2.98 -4.79 -3.99
N ALA A 37 -3.59 -5.98 -4.01
CA ALA A 37 -4.82 -6.25 -4.76
C ALA A 37 -5.97 -5.37 -4.29
N PHE A 38 -6.07 -5.12 -2.98
CA PHE A 38 -7.02 -4.16 -2.41
C PHE A 38 -6.80 -2.77 -3.04
N PHE A 39 -5.62 -2.17 -2.90
CA PHE A 39 -5.38 -0.83 -3.42
C PHE A 39 -5.52 -0.75 -4.95
N ALA A 40 -4.97 -1.73 -5.68
CA ALA A 40 -5.06 -1.79 -7.14
C ALA A 40 -6.51 -1.81 -7.61
N LYS A 41 -7.37 -2.63 -7.00
CA LYS A 41 -8.81 -2.68 -7.36
C LYS A 41 -9.49 -1.33 -7.16
N PHE A 42 -9.31 -0.70 -6.01
CA PHE A 42 -10.01 0.55 -5.68
C PHE A 42 -9.49 1.73 -6.52
N TRP A 43 -8.18 1.82 -6.75
CA TRP A 43 -7.60 2.90 -7.56
C TRP A 43 -7.93 2.77 -9.05
N THR A 44 -7.95 1.56 -9.60
CA THR A 44 -8.23 1.35 -11.04
C THR A 44 -9.73 1.44 -11.38
N HIS A 45 -10.64 1.16 -10.44
CA HIS A 45 -12.08 1.25 -10.72
C HIS A 45 -12.69 2.60 -10.33
N GLY A 46 -12.43 3.07 -9.11
CA GLY A 46 -13.07 4.28 -8.57
C GLY A 46 -12.09 5.41 -8.29
N GLY A 47 -10.79 5.16 -8.34
CA GLY A 47 -9.76 6.11 -7.88
C GLY A 47 -9.79 6.37 -6.37
N GLN A 48 -10.63 5.69 -5.59
CA GLN A 48 -10.84 5.98 -4.17
C GLN A 48 -11.00 4.69 -3.36
N THR A 49 -10.29 4.58 -2.24
CA THR A 49 -10.61 3.62 -1.18
C THR A 49 -11.68 4.19 -0.24
N LEU A 50 -12.27 3.36 0.62
CA LEU A 50 -13.23 3.80 1.63
C LEU A 50 -12.69 4.97 2.48
N GLY A 51 -11.43 4.89 2.91
CA GLY A 51 -10.79 5.97 3.65
C GLY A 51 -10.67 7.26 2.84
N MET A 52 -10.30 7.16 1.56
CA MET A 52 -10.18 8.32 0.67
C MET A 52 -11.54 8.98 0.39
N GLN A 53 -12.62 8.21 0.31
CA GLN A 53 -13.98 8.73 0.11
C GLN A 53 -14.40 9.67 1.25
N VAL A 54 -14.04 9.36 2.50
CA VAL A 54 -14.34 10.22 3.66
C VAL A 54 -13.76 11.63 3.50
N TRP A 55 -12.57 11.73 2.90
CA TRP A 55 -11.88 13.01 2.66
C TRP A 55 -12.19 13.62 1.29
N ASN A 56 -13.05 12.97 0.50
CA ASN A 56 -13.32 13.28 -0.90
C ASN A 56 -12.03 13.33 -1.73
N ILE A 57 -11.06 12.44 -1.48
CA ILE A 57 -9.79 12.40 -2.21
C ILE A 57 -9.85 11.32 -3.29
N ARG A 58 -9.37 11.59 -4.50
CA ARG A 58 -9.34 10.65 -5.61
C ARG A 58 -7.97 10.64 -6.29
N VAL A 59 -7.49 9.43 -6.58
CA VAL A 59 -6.37 9.19 -7.48
C VAL A 59 -6.90 9.05 -8.90
N GLN A 60 -6.31 9.78 -9.84
CA GLN A 60 -6.70 9.78 -11.25
C GLN A 60 -5.51 10.15 -12.14
N ASN A 61 -5.64 9.93 -13.44
CA ASN A 61 -4.77 10.56 -14.42
C ASN A 61 -5.13 12.05 -14.56
N VAL A 62 -4.25 12.84 -15.18
CA VAL A 62 -4.44 14.29 -15.39
C VAL A 62 -5.69 14.60 -16.23
N ASP A 63 -6.13 13.66 -17.06
CA ASP A 63 -7.38 13.77 -17.84
C ASP A 63 -8.64 13.35 -17.06
N GLY A 64 -8.51 12.97 -15.79
CA GLY A 64 -9.59 12.49 -14.92
C GLY A 64 -9.95 11.02 -15.11
N SER A 65 -9.27 10.29 -16.00
CA SER A 65 -9.45 8.85 -16.17
C SER A 65 -8.90 8.07 -14.97
N ALA A 66 -9.36 6.83 -14.81
CA ALA A 66 -8.80 5.94 -13.80
C ALA A 66 -7.39 5.50 -14.19
N ILE A 67 -6.53 5.30 -13.19
CA ILE A 67 -5.17 4.81 -13.42
C ILE A 67 -5.20 3.33 -13.83
N ASP A 68 -4.19 2.88 -14.56
CA ASP A 68 -4.04 1.46 -14.88
C ASP A 68 -3.40 0.65 -13.73
N VAL A 69 -3.34 -0.68 -13.89
CA VAL A 69 -2.78 -1.58 -12.88
C VAL A 69 -1.27 -1.37 -12.70
N TRP A 70 -0.56 -0.96 -13.76
CA TRP A 70 0.88 -0.72 -13.72
C TRP A 70 1.22 0.53 -12.90
N GLN A 71 0.49 1.62 -13.14
CA GLN A 71 0.51 2.83 -12.34
C GLN A 71 0.17 2.52 -10.88
N ALA A 72 -0.84 1.69 -10.62
CA ALA A 72 -1.19 1.26 -9.26
C ALA A 72 -0.03 0.49 -8.57
N LEU A 73 0.66 -0.39 -9.30
CA LEU A 73 1.84 -1.10 -8.81
C LEU A 73 2.99 -0.14 -8.49
N LEU A 74 3.29 0.80 -9.39
CA LEU A 74 4.30 1.82 -9.16
C LEU A 74 3.96 2.67 -7.93
N ARG A 75 2.71 3.13 -7.80
CA ARG A 75 2.24 3.85 -6.61
C ARG A 75 2.47 3.05 -5.35
N PHE A 76 2.12 1.76 -5.36
CA PHE A 76 2.25 0.89 -4.19
C PHE A 76 3.71 0.69 -3.76
N LEU A 77 4.60 0.36 -4.71
CA LEU A 77 6.02 0.15 -4.42
C LEU A 77 6.70 1.45 -3.98
N ILE A 78 6.47 2.55 -4.71
CA ILE A 78 7.06 3.85 -4.38
C ILE A 78 6.53 4.37 -3.04
N ALA A 79 5.27 4.11 -2.69
CA ALA A 79 4.74 4.46 -1.37
C ALA A 79 5.51 3.77 -0.22
N ILE A 80 5.92 2.51 -0.40
CA ILE A 80 6.76 1.79 0.57
C ILE A 80 8.13 2.49 0.71
N PHE A 81 8.78 2.82 -0.43
CA PHE A 81 10.06 3.52 -0.40
C PHE A 81 9.96 4.95 0.14
N ALA A 82 8.84 5.64 -0.09
CA ALA A 82 8.57 6.99 0.39
C ALA A 82 8.48 7.08 1.92
N TRP A 83 8.19 5.97 2.60
CA TRP A 83 8.22 5.87 4.06
C TRP A 83 9.63 5.79 4.64
N LEU A 84 10.60 5.22 3.91
CA LEU A 84 11.98 5.05 4.39
C LEU A 84 12.66 6.35 4.87
N PRO A 85 12.59 7.48 4.15
CA PRO A 85 13.14 8.75 4.62
C PRO A 85 12.19 9.46 5.61
N ALA A 86 11.72 8.76 6.64
CA ALA A 86 10.76 9.26 7.63
C ALA A 86 9.49 9.87 7.00
N GLY A 87 8.98 9.26 5.92
CA GLY A 87 7.80 9.75 5.20
C GLY A 87 8.03 10.97 4.31
N LEU A 88 9.28 11.40 4.08
CA LEU A 88 9.59 12.56 3.24
C LEU A 88 8.99 12.46 1.83
N GLY A 89 8.85 11.25 1.27
CA GLY A 89 8.25 11.09 -0.05
C GLY A 89 6.76 11.48 -0.12
N PHE A 90 6.05 11.45 1.02
CA PHE A 90 4.70 11.99 1.15
C PHE A 90 4.72 13.48 1.49
N LEU A 91 5.59 13.90 2.43
CA LEU A 91 5.72 15.32 2.81
C LEU A 91 6.25 16.20 1.67
N TRP A 92 6.83 15.60 0.63
CA TRP A 92 7.28 16.29 -0.57
C TRP A 92 6.20 17.16 -1.21
N MET A 93 4.91 16.79 -1.07
CA MET A 93 3.79 17.60 -1.54
C MET A 93 3.73 19.01 -0.94
N LEU A 94 4.35 19.24 0.23
CA LEU A 94 4.40 20.55 0.87
C LEU A 94 5.42 21.49 0.21
N PHE A 95 6.40 20.93 -0.51
CA PHE A 95 7.46 21.68 -1.19
C PHE A 95 7.26 21.73 -2.71
N ASP A 96 6.66 20.69 -3.31
CA ASP A 96 6.39 20.64 -4.74
C ASP A 96 5.29 21.63 -5.13
N LYS A 97 5.55 22.44 -6.17
CA LYS A 97 4.60 23.47 -6.65
C LYS A 97 3.29 22.85 -7.17
N GLN A 98 3.32 21.60 -7.60
CA GLN A 98 2.15 20.87 -8.08
C GLN A 98 1.54 19.98 -6.98
N GLN A 99 2.03 20.09 -5.74
CA GLN A 99 1.56 19.32 -4.57
C GLN A 99 1.59 17.80 -4.78
N ARG A 100 2.58 17.28 -5.51
CA ARG A 100 2.71 15.85 -5.81
C ARG A 100 3.60 15.14 -4.80
N THR A 101 3.21 13.93 -4.42
CA THR A 101 4.08 12.98 -3.71
C THR A 101 5.02 12.26 -4.68
N TRP A 102 6.01 11.53 -4.16
CA TRP A 102 6.85 10.66 -5.00
C TRP A 102 6.01 9.63 -5.75
N SER A 103 5.02 9.04 -5.08
CA SER A 103 4.14 8.06 -5.71
C SER A 103 3.35 8.64 -6.89
N ASP A 104 2.95 9.91 -6.81
CA ASP A 104 2.25 10.63 -7.88
C ASP A 104 3.19 10.90 -9.07
N MET A 105 4.40 11.40 -8.79
CA MET A 105 5.39 11.71 -9.82
C MET A 105 5.82 10.48 -10.64
N TYR A 106 6.14 9.36 -9.98
CA TYR A 106 6.64 8.16 -10.67
C TYR A 106 5.54 7.40 -11.42
N SER A 107 4.30 7.46 -10.94
CA SER A 107 3.17 6.79 -11.61
C SER A 107 2.50 7.65 -12.69
N GLY A 108 2.88 8.92 -12.82
CA GLY A 108 2.25 9.85 -13.74
C GLY A 108 0.77 10.11 -13.43
N SER A 109 0.39 9.98 -12.16
CA SER A 109 -0.99 10.18 -11.69
C SER A 109 -1.04 11.32 -10.67
N GLU A 110 -2.24 11.80 -10.39
CA GLU A 110 -2.49 12.90 -9.47
C GLU A 110 -3.51 12.50 -8.40
N VAL A 111 -3.37 13.14 -7.24
CA VAL A 111 -4.33 13.04 -6.14
C VAL A 111 -5.10 14.35 -6.09
N VAL A 112 -6.39 14.30 -6.36
CA VAL A 112 -7.27 15.47 -6.36
C VAL A 112 -8.29 15.40 -5.23
N GLN A 113 -8.67 16.56 -4.71
CA GLN A 113 -9.82 16.67 -3.82
C GLN A 113 -11.08 16.96 -4.64
N LEU A 114 -12.02 16.04 -4.57
CA LEU A 114 -13.34 16.16 -5.14
C LEU A 114 -14.21 17.13 -4.32
N PRO A 115 -15.08 17.92 -4.96
CA PRO A 115 -16.05 18.76 -4.24
C PRO A 115 -16.99 17.94 -3.35
N LYS A 116 -17.31 18.46 -2.16
CA LYS A 116 -18.16 17.80 -1.13
C LYS A 116 -19.58 17.39 -1.59
N ASN A 117 -20.03 17.80 -2.79
CA ASN A 117 -21.40 17.58 -3.28
C ASN A 117 -21.51 16.61 -4.47
N ILE A 118 -20.46 15.86 -4.85
CA ILE A 118 -20.56 14.95 -6.02
C ILE A 118 -21.65 13.89 -5.88
N HIS A 119 -21.96 13.47 -4.65
CA HIS A 119 -22.95 12.42 -4.39
C HIS A 119 -24.37 12.94 -4.11
N LYS A 120 -24.58 14.27 -4.10
CA LYS A 120 -25.94 14.82 -4.06
C LYS A 120 -26.51 14.79 -5.48
N LYS A 121 -27.36 13.79 -5.75
CA LYS A 121 -28.34 13.85 -6.84
C LYS A 121 -29.50 14.75 -6.46
#